data_AF-A0A367R3H9-F1
#
_entry.id   AF-A0A367R3H9-F1
#
_cell.length_a   1.000
_cell.length_b   1.000
_cell.length_c   1.000
_cell.angle_alpha   90.00
_cell.angle_beta   90.00
_cell.angle_gamma   90.00
#
_symmetry.space_group_name_H-M   'P 1'
#
loop_
_entity.id
_entity.type
_entity.pdbx_description
1 polymer ?
#
loop_
_entity_poly.entity_id
_entity_poly.type
_entity_poly.pdbx_seq_one_letter_code
_entity_poly.pdbx_strand_id
1 'polypeptide(L)' 'MTALSLTTGVKVYGEGEWKVRTHGVGKRRMWRKLHLGVDEGTGEILAAVVTTNDMADCEILADLLEQIQYFSVKN' A
#
# COMPACT_ATOMS: atom_id res chain seq x y z
N MET A 1 -4.80 -19.29 -9.68
CA MET A 1 -4.59 -17.84 -9.55
C MET A 1 -3.57 -17.65 -8.45
N THR A 2 -2.29 -17.60 -8.81
CA THR A 2 -1.18 -17.32 -7.88
C THR A 2 -1.12 -15.81 -7.71
N ALA A 3 -1.58 -15.30 -6.57
CA ALA A 3 -1.45 -13.88 -6.25
C ALA A 3 -0.08 -13.67 -5.57
N LEU A 4 0.75 -12.78 -6.13
CA LEU A 4 1.99 -12.36 -5.48
C LEU A 4 1.66 -11.26 -4.47
N SER A 5 1.99 -11.49 -3.19
CA SER A 5 1.95 -10.48 -2.14
C SER A 5 3.33 -9.86 -1.97
N LEU A 6 3.45 -8.56 -2.23
CA LEU A 6 4.70 -7.81 -2.11
C LEU A 6 4.47 -6.57 -1.24
N THR A 7 5.28 -6.43 -0.20
CA THR A 7 5.27 -5.25 0.68
C THR A 7 6.35 -4.28 0.24
N THR A 8 5.95 -3.06 -0.12
CA THR A 8 6.89 -1.98 -0.48
C THR A 8 6.75 -0.82 0.49
N GLY A 9 7.88 -0.20 0.86
CA GLY A 9 7.88 1.00 1.69
C GLY A 9 7.46 2.22 0.88
N VAL A 10 6.33 2.83 1.23
CA VAL A 10 5.83 4.05 0.59
C VAL A 10 6.08 5.26 1.48
N LYS A 11 6.69 6.28 0.88
CA LYS A 11 6.94 7.56 1.53
C LYS A 11 5.74 8.48 1.32
N VAL A 12 5.00 8.73 2.39
CA VAL A 12 3.82 9.60 2.35
C VAL A 12 4.27 11.04 2.62
N TYR A 13 3.91 11.96 1.71
CA TYR A 13 4.07 13.40 1.91
C TYR A 13 2.74 14.02 2.30
N GLY A 14 2.72 14.84 3.35
CA GLY A 14 1.58 15.68 3.67
C GLY A 14 1.43 16.86 2.70
N GLU A 15 0.24 17.46 2.64
CA GLU A 15 0.00 18.68 1.87
C GLU A 15 1.02 19.77 2.27
N GLY A 16 1.73 20.32 1.27
CA GLY A 16 2.77 21.33 1.46
C GLY A 16 4.20 20.79 1.70
N GLU A 17 4.40 19.51 2.07
CA GLU A 17 5.75 18.98 2.37
C GLU A 17 6.67 18.91 1.13
N TRP A 18 6.09 18.81 -0.07
CA TRP A 18 6.84 18.95 -1.33
C TRP A 18 7.38 20.38 -1.52
N LYS A 19 6.66 21.39 -1.02
CA LYS A 19 6.96 22.83 -1.15
C LYS A 19 7.91 23.35 -0.04
N VAL A 20 8.06 22.61 1.07
CA VAL A 20 8.83 23.01 2.25
C VAL A 20 10.36 22.83 2.09
N ARG A 21 10.84 22.42 0.91
CA ARG A 21 12.26 22.07 0.68
C ARG A 21 13.28 23.18 0.99
N THR A 22 12.87 24.46 1.03
CA THR A 22 13.82 25.56 1.11
C THR A 22 13.83 26.31 2.45
N HIS A 23 12.68 26.62 3.09
CA HIS A 23 12.67 27.53 4.27
C HIS A 23 11.54 27.31 5.31
N GLY A 24 10.89 26.14 5.37
CA GLY A 24 9.80 25.90 6.34
C GLY A 24 10.16 24.90 7.43
N VAL A 25 9.58 25.07 8.63
CA VAL A 25 9.56 24.03 9.66
C VAL A 25 8.77 22.84 9.11
N GLY A 26 9.47 21.82 8.64
CA GLY A 26 8.86 20.63 8.05
C GLY A 26 8.11 19.80 9.09
N LYS A 27 6.91 19.33 8.74
CA LYS A 27 6.25 18.25 9.48
C LYS A 27 7.12 16.98 9.42
N ARG A 28 7.04 16.15 10.47
CA ARG A 28 7.82 14.91 10.59
C ARG A 28 7.40 13.94 9.49
N ARG A 29 8.36 13.57 8.63
CA ARG A 29 8.16 12.55 7.59
C ARG A 29 7.82 11.21 8.23
N MET A 30 6.75 10.58 7.75
CA MET A 30 6.33 9.24 8.18
C MET A 30 6.43 8.26 7.01
N TRP A 31 7.02 7.10 7.27
CA TRP A 31 7.00 5.97 6.34
C TRP A 31 5.76 5.12 6.61
N ARG A 32 5.16 4.63 5.54
CA ARG A 32 4.04 3.68 5.57
C ARG A 32 4.40 2.46 4.72
N LYS A 33 3.85 1.29 5.04
CA LYS A 33 3.95 0.10 4.20
C LYS A 33 2.76 0.08 3.24
N LEU A 34 3.00 -0.21 1.97
CA LEU A 34 1.97 -0.50 0.98
C LEU A 34 2.05 -1.98 0.63
N HIS A 35 0.97 -2.68 0.86
CA HIS A 35 0.78 -4.09 0.52
C HIS A 35 -0.06 -4.15 -0.75
N LEU A 36 0.40 -4.88 -1.75
CA LEU A 36 -0.29 -5.04 -3.03
C LEU A 36 -0.58 -6.52 -3.29
N GLY A 37 -1.80 -6.81 -3.74
CA GLY A 37 -2.16 -8.07 -4.38
C GLY A 37 -2.24 -7.84 -5.89
N VAL A 38 -1.39 -8.54 -6.65
CA VAL A 38 -1.28 -8.38 -8.10
C VAL A 38 -1.59 -9.70 -8.80
N ASP A 39 -2.34 -9.66 -9.89
CA ASP A 39 -2.52 -10.81 -10.78
C ASP A 39 -1.23 -11.09 -11.54
N GLU A 40 -0.71 -12.31 -11.44
CA GLU A 40 0.54 -12.70 -12.08
C GLU A 40 0.46 -12.72 -13.61
N GLY A 41 -0.73 -12.97 -14.18
CA GLY A 41 -0.92 -13.10 -15.62
C GLY A 41 -1.11 -11.75 -16.33
N THR A 42 -1.85 -10.83 -15.72
CA THR A 42 -2.17 -9.51 -16.30
C THR A 42 -1.31 -8.38 -15.74
N GLY A 43 -0.72 -8.56 -14.55
CA GLY A 43 -0.05 -7.49 -13.81
C GLY A 43 -1.01 -6.47 -13.20
N GLU A 44 -2.32 -6.74 -13.20
CA GLU A 44 -3.32 -5.83 -12.63
C GLU A 44 -3.31 -5.88 -11.10
N ILE A 45 -3.52 -4.71 -10.47
CA ILE A 45 -3.65 -4.61 -9.02
C ILE A 45 -5.07 -5.01 -8.64
N LEU A 46 -5.20 -6.10 -7.90
CA LEU A 46 -6.48 -6.64 -7.43
C LEU A 46 -6.83 -6.16 -6.01
N ALA A 47 -5.82 -5.84 -5.20
CA ALA A 47 -5.99 -5.36 -3.83
C ALA A 47 -4.83 -4.45 -3.40
N ALA A 48 -5.12 -3.51 -2.50
CA ALA A 48 -4.12 -2.61 -1.95
C ALA A 48 -4.47 -2.19 -0.52
N VAL A 49 -3.48 -2.24 0.38
CA VAL A 49 -3.64 -1.81 1.78
C VAL A 49 -2.42 -0.99 2.22
N VAL A 50 -2.67 0.17 2.84
CA VAL A 50 -1.62 1.03 3.40
C VAL A 50 -1.63 0.97 4.92
N THR A 51 -0.49 0.69 5.53
CA THR A 51 -0.35 0.50 6.98
C THR A 51 0.82 1.29 7.55
N THR A 52 0.87 1.42 8.88
CA THR A 52 2.06 1.87 9.59
C THR A 52 3.19 0.85 9.49
N ASN A 53 4.41 1.26 9.84
CA ASN A 53 5.60 0.42 9.67
C ASN A 53 5.70 -0.73 10.70
N ASP A 54 4.93 -0.67 11.77
CA ASP A 54 4.84 -1.67 12.84
C ASP A 54 3.92 -2.85 12.52
N MET A 55 3.07 -2.75 11.49
CA MET A 55 2.22 -3.87 11.07
C MET A 55 3.00 -4.92 10.28
N ALA A 56 2.77 -6.19 10.59
CA ALA A 56 3.34 -7.34 9.90
C ALA A 56 2.48 -7.76 8.70
N ASP A 57 3.10 -8.40 7.69
CA ASP A 57 2.40 -8.80 6.46
C ASP A 57 1.31 -9.85 6.73
N CYS A 58 1.52 -10.73 7.73
CA CYS A 58 0.54 -11.75 8.12
C CYS A 58 -0.75 -11.16 8.70
N GLU A 59 -0.69 -9.97 9.31
CA GLU A 59 -1.86 -9.28 9.86
C GLU A 59 -2.73 -8.67 8.74
N ILE A 60 -2.13 -8.40 7.58
CA ILE A 60 -2.78 -7.69 6.45
C ILE A 60 -3.27 -8.65 5.36
N LEU A 61 -2.80 -9.91 5.40
CA LEU A 61 -3.13 -10.91 4.40
C LEU A 61 -4.64 -11.15 4.27
N ALA A 62 -5.38 -11.18 5.38
CA ALA A 62 -6.82 -11.40 5.37
C ALA A 62 -7.56 -10.28 4.60
N ASP A 63 -7.23 -9.03 4.91
CA ASP A 63 -7.82 -7.85 4.26
C ASP A 63 -7.54 -7.83 2.74
N LEU A 64 -6.33 -8.23 2.33
CA LEU A 64 -5.99 -8.34 0.92
C LEU A 64 -6.81 -9.42 0.20
N LEU A 65 -7.01 -10.57 0.83
CA LEU A 65 -7.76 -11.68 0.24
C LEU A 65 -9.25 -11.34 0.08
N GLU A 66 -9.84 -10.63 1.05
CA GLU A 66 -11.23 -10.16 0.95
C GLU A 66 -11.41 -9.20 -0.24
N GLN A 67 -10.48 -8.29 -0.46
CA GLN A 67 -10.50 -7.37 -1.61
C GLN A 67 -10.37 -8.12 -2.95
N ILE A 68 -9.48 -9.11 -3.06
CA ILE A 68 -9.33 -9.93 -4.27
C ILE A 68 -10.62 -10.69 -4.57
N GLN A 69 -11.25 -11.31 -3.57
CA GLN A 69 -12.51 -12.04 -3.75
C GLN A 69 -13.63 -11.10 -4.19
N TYR A 70 -13.71 -9.91 -3.60
CA TYR A 70 -14.67 -8.89 -4.01
C TYR A 70 -14.47 -8.44 -5.46
N PHE A 71 -13.22 -8.20 -5.87
CA PHE A 71 -12.89 -7.81 -7.25
C PHE A 71 -13.28 -8.92 -8.25
N SER A 72 -13.00 -10.18 -7.92
CA SER A 72 -13.35 -11.32 -8.76
C SER A 72 -14.86 -11.55 -8.91
N VAL A 73 -15.69 -11.08 -7.98
CA VAL A 73 -17.16 -11.21 -8.07
C VAL A 73 -17.78 -10.14 -8.96
N LYS A 74 -17.07 -9.03 -9.20
CA LYS A 74 -17.59 -7.86 -9.92
C LYS A 74 -17.18 -7.79 -11.39
N ASN A 75 -16.22 -8.59 -11.83
CA ASN A 75 -15.73 -8.70 -13.20
C ASN A 75 -16.03 -10.09 -13.76
#